data_AF-A0AAP9R1R5-F1
#
_entry.id   AF-A0AAP9R1R5-F1
#
_cell.length_a   1.000
_cell.length_b   1.000
_cell.length_c   1.000
_cell.angle_alpha   90.00
_cell.angle_beta   90.00
_cell.angle_gamma   90.00
#
_symmetry.space_group_name_H-M   'P 1'
#
loop_
_entity.id
_entity.type
_entity.pdbx_description
1 polymer ?
#
loop_
_entity_poly.entity_id
_entity_poly.type
_entity_poly.pdbx_seq_one_letter_code
_entity_poly.pdbx_strand_id
1 'polypeptide(L)' 'MDYQDVLDLMRNTWPVLITEVRCILQEIRDNLQARRLDISNKPLSRAMKTFTRSAPYLHAQLAGAVRYDIHACRQVR' A
#
# COMPACT_ATOMS: atom_id res chain seq x y z
N MET A 1 -5.14 0.05 17.00
CA MET A 1 -5.13 1.04 15.90
C MET A 1 -6.39 0.91 15.05
N ASP A 2 -7.01 2.03 14.65
CA ASP A 2 -8.24 2.02 13.84
C ASP A 2 -7.95 1.97 12.32
N TYR A 3 -8.99 2.01 11.47
CA TYR A 3 -8.79 1.95 10.01
C TYR A 3 -8.16 3.23 9.43
N GLN A 4 -8.47 4.39 10.01
CA GLN A 4 -8.04 5.69 9.50
C GLN A 4 -6.57 5.91 9.84
N ASP A 5 -6.16 5.55 11.06
CA ASP A 5 -4.77 5.52 11.50
C ASP A 5 -3.90 4.67 10.57
N VAL A 6 -4.38 3.49 10.15
CA VAL A 6 -3.64 2.59 9.25
C VAL A 6 -3.48 3.21 7.87
N LEU A 7 -4.54 3.85 7.34
CA LEU A 7 -4.46 4.54 6.06
C LEU A 7 -3.45 5.69 6.09
N ASP A 8 -3.48 6.49 7.15
CA ASP A 8 -2.59 7.64 7.30
C ASP A 8 -1.15 7.18 7.53
N LEU A 9 -0.95 6.09 8.28
CA LEU A 9 0.36 5.43 8.39
C LEU A 9 0.89 4.97 7.04
N MET A 10 0.05 4.34 6.21
CA MET A 10 0.46 3.91 4.86
C MET A 10 0.86 5.12 4.00
N ARG A 11 0.04 6.18 4.00
CA ARG A 11 0.30 7.45 3.30
C ARG A 11 1.62 8.10 3.69
N ASN A 12 1.91 8.13 4.99
CA ASN A 12 3.13 8.75 5.50
C ASN A 12 4.36 7.87 5.29
N THR A 13 4.22 6.54 5.35
CA THR A 13 5.36 5.62 5.22
C THR A 13 5.78 5.46 3.76
N TRP A 14 4.82 5.45 2.83
CA TRP A 14 5.08 5.18 1.42
C TRP A 14 4.37 6.17 0.49
N PRO A 15 4.62 7.48 0.61
CA PRO A 15 3.92 8.50 -0.18
C PRO A 15 4.07 8.27 -1.69
N VAL A 16 5.27 7.90 -2.15
CA VAL A 16 5.59 7.66 -3.57
C VAL A 16 4.83 6.46 -4.14
N LEU A 17 4.63 5.41 -3.34
CA LEU A 17 3.88 4.21 -3.71
C LEU A 17 2.36 4.41 -3.72
N ILE A 18 1.93 5.61 -3.31
CA ILE A 18 0.53 5.99 -3.18
C ILE A 18 0.16 7.03 -4.24
N THR A 19 1.08 7.91 -4.60
CA THR A 19 0.85 9.00 -5.56
C THR A 19 1.31 8.67 -6.98
N GLU A 20 2.41 7.93 -7.14
CA GLU A 20 3.12 7.87 -8.43
C GLU A 20 3.41 6.44 -8.90
N VAL A 21 3.49 5.50 -7.96
CA VAL A 21 4.14 4.21 -8.22
C VAL A 21 3.27 3.06 -7.73
N ARG A 22 3.10 2.00 -8.54
CA ARG A 22 2.32 0.82 -8.13
C ARG A 22 3.07 -0.01 -7.10
N CYS A 23 2.57 -0.11 -5.88
CA CYS A 23 3.14 -1.00 -4.88
C CYS A 23 2.64 -2.44 -4.96
N ILE A 24 3.49 -3.39 -4.59
CA ILE A 24 3.10 -4.75 -4.21
C ILE A 24 2.39 -4.68 -2.85
N LEU A 25 1.06 -4.76 -2.87
CA LEU A 25 0.20 -4.68 -1.68
C LEU A 25 0.52 -5.74 -0.61
N GLN A 26 0.96 -6.92 -1.03
CA GLN A 26 1.30 -8.00 -0.11
C GLN A 26 2.51 -7.62 0.77
N GLU A 27 3.53 -6.99 0.20
CA GLU A 27 4.71 -6.56 0.96
C GLU A 27 4.38 -5.43 1.94
N ILE A 28 3.47 -4.52 1.59
CA ILE A 28 2.99 -3.50 2.54
C ILE A 28 2.36 -4.19 3.76
N ARG A 29 1.52 -5.21 3.51
CA ARG A 29 0.88 -5.97 4.58
C ARG A 29 1.90 -6.66 5.47
N ASP A 30 2.85 -7.37 4.85
CA ASP A 30 3.87 -8.13 5.56
C ASP A 30 4.79 -7.19 6.35
N ASN A 31 5.15 -6.02 5.79
CA ASN A 31 5.95 -5.01 6.49
C ASN A 31 5.21 -4.41 7.69
N LEU A 32 3.92 -4.06 7.54
CA LEU A 32 3.11 -3.54 8.64
C LEU A 32 2.94 -4.57 9.77
N GLN A 33 2.79 -5.84 9.43
CA GLN A 33 2.73 -6.93 10.41
C GLN A 33 4.09 -7.17 11.08
N ALA A 34 5.19 -7.11 10.33
CA ALA A 34 6.55 -7.26 10.85
C ALA A 34 6.95 -6.14 11.85
N ARG A 35 6.38 -4.94 11.69
CA ARG A 35 6.61 -3.80 12.60
C ARG A 35 5.96 -3.98 13.99
N ARG A 36 5.28 -5.10 14.27
CA ARG A 36 4.59 -5.39 15.54
C ARG A 36 3.63 -4.27 15.96
N LEU A 37 3.02 -3.60 14.99
CA LEU A 37 2.00 -2.60 15.25
C LEU A 37 0.74 -3.30 15.76
N ASP A 38 0.07 -2.70 16.75
CA ASP A 38 -1.20 -3.21 17.29
C ASP A 38 -2.36 -2.93 16.31
N ILE A 39 -2.30 -3.62 15.17
CA ILE A 39 -3.24 -3.53 14.05
C ILE A 39 -3.89 -4.91 13.88
N SER A 40 -5.20 -4.98 14.09
CA SER A 40 -5.94 -6.20 13.77
C SER A 40 -6.09 -6.38 12.25
N ASN A 41 -6.24 -7.64 11.81
CA ASN A 41 -6.34 -7.96 10.36
C ASN A 41 -7.51 -7.26 9.65
N LYS A 42 -8.59 -6.93 10.37
CA LYS A 42 -9.81 -6.31 9.82
C LYS A 42 -9.60 -4.85 9.39
N PRO A 43 -9.14 -3.92 10.26
CA PRO A 43 -8.83 -2.55 9.86
C PRO A 43 -7.71 -2.51 8.80
N LEU A 44 -6.70 -3.37 8.89
CA LEU A 44 -5.66 -3.50 7.86
C LEU A 44 -6.25 -3.85 6.49
N SER A 45 -7.07 -4.91 6.42
CA SER A 45 -7.72 -5.32 5.17
C SER A 45 -8.65 -4.24 4.63
N ARG A 46 -9.33 -3.50 5.51
CA ARG A 46 -10.21 -2.39 5.11
C ARG A 46 -9.40 -1.23 4.53
N ALA A 47 -8.32 -0.81 5.18
CA ALA A 47 -7.41 0.23 4.69
C ALA A 47 -6.84 -0.14 3.32
N MET A 48 -6.34 -1.36 3.17
CA MET A 48 -5.81 -1.88 1.89
C MET A 48 -6.87 -1.85 0.78
N LYS A 49 -8.11 -2.30 1.06
CA LYS A 49 -9.21 -2.26 0.08
C LYS A 49 -9.57 -0.81 -0.30
N THR A 50 -9.68 0.08 0.67
CA THR A 50 -9.95 1.50 0.42
C THR A 50 -8.85 2.12 -0.44
N PHE A 51 -7.59 1.82 -0.14
CA PHE A 51 -6.44 2.28 -0.91
C PHE A 51 -6.50 1.83 -2.37
N THR A 52 -6.71 0.54 -2.63
CA THR A 52 -6.78 -0.01 -4.00
C THR A 52 -7.95 0.47 -4.83
N ARG A 53 -8.95 1.09 -4.20
CA ARG A 53 -10.13 1.68 -4.87
C ARG A 53 -10.01 3.19 -5.04
N SER A 54 -8.92 3.80 -4.59
CA SER A 54 -8.70 5.24 -4.76
C SER A 54 -8.42 5.59 -6.21
N ALA A 55 -8.89 6.75 -6.66
CA ALA A 55 -8.69 7.24 -8.03
C ALA A 55 -7.20 7.27 -8.46
N PRO A 56 -6.24 7.74 -7.61
CA PRO A 56 -4.82 7.71 -7.97
C PRO A 56 -4.30 6.30 -8.25
N TYR A 57 -4.67 5.33 -7.40
CA TYR A 57 -4.26 3.94 -7.58
C TYR A 57 -4.85 3.34 -8.87
N LEU A 58 -6.12 3.62 -9.17
CA LEU A 58 -6.78 3.16 -10.40
C LEU A 58 -6.19 3.81 -11.66
N HIS A 59 -5.86 5.11 -11.63
CA HIS A 59 -5.22 5.80 -12.76
C HIS A 59 -3.82 5.25 -13.05
N ALA A 60 -3.10 4.81 -12.02
CA ALA A 60 -1.83 4.12 -12.20
C ALA A 60 -2.01 2.75 -12.89
N GLN A 61 -3.24 2.18 -12.99
CA GLN A 61 -3.55 0.84 -13.53
C GLN A 61 -3.58 0.69 -15.08
N LEU A 62 -2.62 1.26 -15.81
CA LEU A 62 -2.43 1.03 -17.26
C LEU A 62 -1.79 -0.32 -17.68
N ALA A 63 -2.10 -0.82 -18.88
CA ALA A 63 -1.41 -1.99 -19.43
C ALA A 63 0.11 -1.75 -19.57
N GLY A 64 0.94 -2.72 -19.18
CA GLY A 64 2.40 -2.60 -19.24
C GLY A 64 3.04 -1.75 -18.14
N ALA A 65 2.28 -1.16 -17.22
CA ALA A 65 2.89 -0.36 -16.15
C ALA A 65 3.65 -1.22 -15.15
N VAL A 66 4.76 -0.67 -14.68
CA VAL A 66 5.71 -1.32 -13.78
C VAL A 66 5.16 -1.37 -12.35
N ARG A 67 5.41 -2.49 -11.67
CA ARG A 67 5.17 -2.65 -10.23
C ARG A 67 6.48 -2.50 -9.46
N TYR A 68 6.37 -1.94 -8.27
CA TYR A 68 7.50 -1.64 -7.41
C TYR A 68 7.26 -2.26 -6.04
N ASP A 69 8.34 -2.64 -5.39
CA ASP A 69 8.33 -3.14 -4.02
C ASP A 69 8.17 -2.00 -3.00
N ILE A 70 8.09 -2.36 -1.72
CA ILE A 70 8.02 -1.39 -0.60
C ILE A 70 9.26 -0.49 -0.47
N HIS A 71 10.34 -0.78 -1.21
CA HIS A 71 11.58 -0.01 -1.26
C HIS A 71 11.64 0.90 -2.50
N ALA A 72 10.55 0.98 -3.28
CA ALA A 72 10.47 1.67 -4.56
C ALA A 72 11.46 1.14 -5.62
N CYS A 73 11.94 -0.10 -5.46
CA CYS A 73 12.70 -0.78 -6.50
C CYS A 73 11.74 -1.41 -7.50
N ARG A 74 12.05 -1.25 -8.78
CA ARG A 74 11.28 -1.85 -9.88
C ARG A 74 11.31 -3.37 -9.75
N GLN A 75 10.14 -3.99 -9.70
CA GLN A 75 10.03 -5.43 -9.86
C GLN A 75 10.24 -5.75 -11.35
N VAL A 76 11.44 -6.21 -11.68
CA VAL A 76 11.72 -6.83 -12.97
C VAL A 76 11.12 -8.22 -12.89
N ARG A 77 10.01 -8.45 -13.60
CA ARG A 77 9.52 -9.80 -13.86
C ARG A 77 10.42 -10.49 -14.89
#